data_AF-A0A7S0A7X8-F1
#
_entry.id   AF-A0A7S0A7X8-F1
#
_cell.length_a   1.000
_cell.length_b   1.000
_cell.length_c   1.000
_cell.angle_alpha   90.00
_cell.angle_beta   90.00
_cell.angle_gamma   90.00
#
_symmetry.space_group_name_H-M   'P 1'
#
loop_
_entity.id
_entity.type
_entity.pdbx_description
1 polymer ?
#
loop_
_entity_poly.entity_id
_entity_poly.type
_entity_poly.pdbx_seq_one_letter_code
_entity_poly.pdbx_strand_id
1 'polypeptide(L)'
;LLQGFACPLLMLAGAMEQQRRKPRGRRGACDTDLLPTQRGAHVEFAVGKRHYTVDVTKMLQVNLTSGNERKVWRKNPSSWHFADEWGAARGRASGRRADGSHCSGWVQYEDRVQVLLEQAFQERRASASGPTVQGSEIHATARAANLEETLAVLEFASSGDLTNDELRTALEAVLERDAVARSTALRGLRALVERHGVRCTVADARRAALCLGSLAAVRLVLRSNPELQLLGLDIFERRFDPRLSGLTINEEGLKRCLRALLARGARLGQPTCVPASKLLRKLDADAFPAWVQRYFRSMAQAGMELPDH
;
A
#
# COMPACT_ATOMS: atom_id res chain seq x y z
N LEU A 1 -43.66 -10.73 -36.44
CA LEU A 1 -42.98 -10.19 -37.64
C LEU A 1 -41.48 -10.35 -37.41
N LEU A 2 -40.96 -11.42 -38.01
CA LEU A 2 -39.56 -11.85 -38.04
C LEU A 2 -38.78 -11.03 -39.07
N GLN A 3 -37.50 -10.74 -38.81
CA GLN A 3 -36.36 -10.59 -39.75
C GLN A 3 -35.20 -9.97 -38.95
N GLY A 4 -34.00 -10.54 -38.81
CA GLY A 4 -33.31 -11.50 -39.66
C GLY A 4 -32.25 -10.76 -40.47
N PHE A 5 -31.04 -10.58 -39.92
CA PHE A 5 -29.87 -10.21 -40.72
C PHE A 5 -28.67 -11.07 -40.33
N ALA A 6 -28.36 -11.98 -41.23
CA ALA A 6 -27.19 -12.83 -41.26
C ALA A 6 -26.01 -12.10 -41.94
N CYS A 7 -24.82 -12.65 -41.70
CA CYS A 7 -23.49 -12.28 -42.21
C CYS A 7 -23.41 -12.03 -43.74
N PRO A 8 -22.25 -11.52 -44.18
CA PRO A 8 -21.37 -12.49 -44.84
C PRO A 8 -19.93 -12.48 -44.32
N LEU A 9 -19.45 -13.71 -44.13
CA LEU A 9 -18.05 -14.13 -44.16
C LEU A 9 -17.36 -13.55 -45.40
N LEU A 10 -16.23 -12.87 -45.22
CA LEU A 10 -15.24 -12.65 -46.28
C LEU A 10 -13.91 -13.28 -45.83
N MET A 11 -13.61 -14.40 -46.48
CA MET A 11 -12.30 -15.04 -46.46
C MET A 11 -11.32 -14.20 -47.27
N LEU A 12 -10.25 -13.73 -46.64
CA LEU A 12 -9.04 -13.29 -47.32
C LEU A 12 -7.87 -14.10 -46.77
N ALA A 13 -7.49 -15.11 -47.55
CA ALA A 13 -6.21 -15.80 -47.44
C ALA A 13 -5.10 -14.81 -47.82
N GLY A 14 -4.25 -14.47 -46.85
CA GLY A 14 -3.05 -13.65 -47.04
C GLY A 14 -1.82 -14.46 -46.65
N ALA A 15 -0.92 -14.61 -47.62
CA ALA A 15 0.24 -15.49 -47.63
C ALA A 15 1.16 -15.41 -46.39
N MET A 16 1.58 -16.59 -45.92
CA MET A 16 2.72 -16.79 -45.04
C MET A 16 4.03 -16.44 -45.76
N GLU A 17 4.58 -15.26 -45.48
CA GLU A 17 5.96 -14.91 -45.82
C GLU A 17 6.88 -15.32 -44.66
N GLN A 18 7.40 -16.55 -44.69
CA GLN A 18 8.43 -17.03 -43.78
C GLN A 18 9.77 -16.31 -44.05
N GLN A 19 9.97 -15.14 -43.44
CA GLN A 19 11.29 -14.54 -43.34
C GLN A 19 12.17 -15.39 -42.41
N ARG A 20 12.98 -16.26 -43.02
CA ARG A 20 14.13 -16.94 -42.40
C ARG A 20 15.04 -15.91 -41.76
N ARG A 21 14.92 -15.74 -40.43
CA ARG A 21 15.87 -14.95 -39.65
C ARG A 21 17.22 -15.69 -39.64
N LYS A 22 18.22 -15.07 -40.25
CA LYS A 22 19.63 -15.47 -40.20
C LYS A 22 20.08 -15.66 -38.73
N PRO A 23 20.74 -16.78 -38.39
CA PRO A 23 21.35 -16.95 -37.09
C PRO A 23 22.55 -16.00 -36.99
N ARG A 24 22.39 -14.89 -36.25
CA ARG A 24 23.52 -14.05 -35.88
C ARG A 24 24.34 -14.79 -34.81
N GLY A 25 25.42 -15.39 -35.28
CA GLY A 25 26.76 -15.18 -34.74
C GLY A 25 27.01 -15.50 -33.27
N ARG A 26 27.69 -16.63 -33.05
CA ARG A 26 28.80 -16.82 -32.10
C ARG A 26 28.59 -16.20 -30.72
N ARG A 27 28.04 -17.01 -29.80
CA ARG A 27 28.36 -16.88 -28.38
C ARG A 27 29.85 -17.18 -28.25
N GLY A 28 30.66 -16.14 -28.05
CA GLY A 28 31.98 -16.32 -27.48
C GLY A 28 31.81 -16.93 -26.11
N ALA A 29 32.37 -18.12 -25.91
CA ALA A 29 32.54 -18.72 -24.59
C ALA A 29 33.43 -17.77 -23.79
N CYS A 30 32.81 -16.89 -23.00
CA CYS A 30 33.46 -16.31 -21.85
C CYS A 30 33.24 -17.30 -20.72
N ASP A 31 34.22 -18.20 -20.61
CA ASP A 31 34.51 -19.04 -19.47
C ASP A 31 34.56 -18.17 -18.20
N THR A 32 33.48 -18.20 -17.44
CA THR A 32 33.45 -17.96 -15.98
C THR A 32 32.02 -18.23 -15.53
N ASP A 33 31.58 -19.49 -15.68
CA ASP A 33 30.35 -20.01 -15.09
C ASP A 33 30.56 -20.13 -13.57
N LEU A 34 30.64 -18.99 -12.88
CA LEU A 34 30.39 -18.99 -11.45
C LEU A 34 28.92 -19.32 -11.27
N LEU A 35 28.68 -20.57 -10.87
CA LEU A 35 27.36 -21.02 -10.47
C LEU A 35 26.84 -20.05 -9.39
N PRO A 36 25.57 -19.63 -9.49
CA PRO A 36 24.93 -18.87 -8.43
C PRO A 36 25.09 -19.60 -7.09
N THR A 37 25.53 -18.89 -6.05
CA THR A 37 25.72 -19.45 -4.70
C THR A 37 24.93 -18.66 -3.66
N GLN A 38 24.47 -19.37 -2.63
CA GLN A 38 23.73 -18.79 -1.51
C GLN A 38 24.58 -18.85 -0.25
N ARG A 39 24.66 -17.73 0.48
CA ARG A 39 25.35 -17.58 1.76
C ARG A 39 24.42 -16.87 2.75
N GLY A 40 23.57 -17.64 3.42
CA GLY A 40 22.55 -17.10 4.32
C GLY A 40 21.56 -16.20 3.57
N ALA A 41 21.47 -14.93 3.97
CA ALA A 41 20.60 -13.93 3.34
C ALA A 41 21.19 -13.31 2.06
N HIS A 42 22.37 -13.75 1.62
CA HIS A 42 23.04 -13.23 0.43
C HIS A 42 23.05 -14.27 -0.70
N VAL A 43 22.69 -13.83 -1.90
CA VAL A 43 22.82 -14.65 -3.12
C VAL A 43 23.80 -13.98 -4.06
N GLU A 44 24.87 -14.69 -4.41
CA GLU A 44 25.94 -14.24 -5.29
C GLU A 44 25.83 -14.92 -6.66
N PHE A 45 25.93 -14.16 -7.75
CA PHE A 45 25.92 -14.72 -9.10
C PHE A 45 26.66 -13.79 -10.08
N ALA A 46 27.02 -14.33 -11.25
CA ALA A 46 27.67 -13.57 -12.33
C ALA A 46 26.77 -13.50 -13.57
N VAL A 47 26.81 -12.36 -14.28
CA VAL A 47 26.21 -12.22 -15.62
C VAL A 47 27.24 -11.60 -16.55
N GLY A 48 27.82 -12.41 -17.43
CA GLY A 48 28.99 -12.02 -18.21
C GLY A 48 30.17 -11.70 -17.28
N LYS A 49 30.80 -10.54 -17.45
CA LYS A 49 31.96 -10.09 -16.64
C LYS A 49 31.59 -9.33 -15.36
N ARG A 50 30.32 -9.36 -14.94
CA ARG A 50 29.82 -8.61 -13.79
C ARG A 50 29.36 -9.56 -12.70
N HIS A 51 29.80 -9.28 -11.48
CA HIS A 51 29.43 -10.04 -10.30
C HIS A 51 28.43 -9.25 -9.48
N TYR A 52 27.43 -9.94 -8.95
CA TYR A 52 26.37 -9.33 -8.18
C TYR A 52 26.14 -10.10 -6.89
N THR A 53 25.78 -9.35 -5.85
CA THR A 53 25.26 -9.89 -4.60
C THR A 53 23.88 -9.31 -4.36
N VAL A 54 22.92 -10.15 -4.01
CA VAL A 54 21.59 -9.73 -3.57
C VAL A 54 21.47 -9.98 -2.07
N ASP A 55 21.16 -8.95 -1.31
CA ASP A 55 20.75 -9.04 0.10
C ASP A 55 19.22 -9.12 0.15
N VAL A 56 18.68 -10.30 0.46
CA VAL A 56 17.22 -10.52 0.50
C VAL A 56 16.56 -9.86 1.70
N THR A 57 17.33 -9.47 2.73
CA THR A 57 16.81 -8.75 3.89
C THR A 57 16.56 -7.29 3.54
N LYS A 58 17.52 -6.67 2.83
CA LYS A 58 17.42 -5.27 2.42
C LYS A 58 16.68 -5.08 1.10
N MET A 59 16.40 -6.16 0.38
CA MET A 59 15.83 -6.12 -0.97
C MET A 59 16.67 -5.23 -1.91
N LEU A 60 17.99 -5.43 -1.87
CA LEU A 60 18.97 -4.67 -2.63
C LEU A 60 19.94 -5.61 -3.35
N GLN A 61 20.26 -5.27 -4.60
CA GLN A 61 21.31 -5.90 -5.35
C GLN A 61 22.48 -4.92 -5.53
N VAL A 62 23.69 -5.39 -5.28
CA VAL A 62 24.94 -4.63 -5.47
C VAL A 62 25.76 -5.27 -6.58
N ASN A 63 26.27 -4.46 -7.50
CA ASN A 63 27.31 -4.87 -8.44
C ASN A 63 28.67 -4.79 -7.75
N LEU A 64 29.32 -5.93 -7.51
CA LEU A 64 30.58 -6.01 -6.78
C LEU A 64 31.75 -5.34 -7.51
N THR A 65 31.66 -5.19 -8.84
CA THR A 65 32.70 -4.54 -9.63
C THR A 65 32.56 -3.01 -9.61
N SER A 66 31.34 -2.49 -9.66
CA SER A 66 31.09 -1.04 -9.78
C SER A 66 30.59 -0.37 -8.51
N GLY A 67 30.19 -1.14 -7.49
CA GLY A 67 29.53 -0.64 -6.28
C GLY A 67 28.08 -0.16 -6.52
N ASN A 68 27.53 -0.28 -7.72
CA ASN A 68 26.20 0.24 -8.02
C ASN A 68 25.14 -0.64 -7.36
N GLU A 69 24.19 0.00 -6.68
CA GLU A 69 23.08 -0.65 -6.03
C GLU A 69 21.80 -0.50 -6.86
N ARG A 70 20.90 -1.48 -6.78
CA ARG A 70 19.55 -1.40 -7.37
C ARG A 70 18.55 -2.13 -6.49
N LYS A 71 17.31 -1.65 -6.51
CA LYS A 71 16.20 -2.24 -5.74
C LYS A 71 15.82 -3.61 -6.29
N VAL A 72 15.49 -4.52 -5.39
CA VAL A 72 14.94 -5.84 -5.66
C VAL A 72 13.49 -5.89 -5.18
N TRP A 73 12.64 -6.60 -5.90
CA TRP A 73 11.24 -6.76 -5.57
C TRP A 73 10.81 -8.21 -5.73
N ARG A 74 10.26 -8.77 -4.66
CA ARG A 74 9.59 -10.08 -4.66
C ARG A 74 8.09 -9.87 -4.85
N LYS A 75 7.56 -10.25 -6.01
CA LYS A 75 6.13 -10.16 -6.30
C LYS A 75 5.36 -11.33 -5.68
N ASN A 76 5.91 -12.53 -5.80
CA ASN A 76 5.40 -13.79 -5.24
C ASN A 76 6.58 -14.79 -5.10
N PRO A 77 6.38 -15.99 -4.52
CA PRO A 77 7.48 -16.94 -4.30
C PRO A 77 8.26 -17.36 -5.55
N SER A 78 7.64 -17.25 -6.73
CA SER A 78 8.23 -17.66 -8.01
C SER A 78 8.51 -16.48 -8.94
N SER A 79 8.57 -15.25 -8.41
CA SER A 79 8.71 -14.06 -9.24
C SER A 79 9.47 -12.96 -8.52
N TRP A 80 10.76 -12.87 -8.85
CA TRP A 80 11.69 -11.87 -8.35
C TRP A 80 12.16 -10.96 -9.46
N HIS A 81 12.24 -9.66 -9.16
CA HIS A 81 12.60 -8.62 -10.11
C HIS A 81 13.63 -7.66 -9.54
N PHE A 82 14.37 -6.97 -10.41
CA PHE A 82 15.24 -5.85 -10.04
C PHE A 82 14.93 -4.61 -10.87
N ALA A 83 15.18 -3.43 -10.31
CA ALA A 83 14.98 -2.18 -11.02
C ALA A 83 15.99 -2.02 -12.16
N ASP A 84 15.50 -1.78 -13.38
CA ASP A 84 16.33 -1.46 -14.53
C ASP A 84 16.53 0.05 -14.63
N GLU A 85 17.51 0.55 -13.87
CA GLU A 85 17.85 1.98 -13.84
C GLU A 85 18.35 2.49 -15.21
N TRP A 86 18.81 1.59 -16.09
CA TRP A 86 19.29 1.95 -17.42
C TRP A 86 18.16 2.18 -18.42
N GLY A 87 16.97 1.62 -18.16
CA GLY A 87 15.77 1.80 -18.98
C GLY A 87 15.17 3.22 -18.87
N ALA A 88 15.34 3.88 -17.72
CA ALA A 88 14.83 5.24 -17.51
C ALA A 88 15.74 6.33 -18.11
N ALA A 89 17.07 6.15 -18.05
CA ALA A 89 18.04 7.16 -18.50
C ALA A 89 18.27 7.12 -20.03
N ARG A 90 18.12 5.97 -20.68
CA ARG A 90 18.14 5.88 -22.14
C ARG A 90 16.71 6.10 -22.66
N GLY A 91 16.32 7.36 -22.79
CA GLY A 91 15.08 7.81 -23.45
C GLY A 91 14.97 7.43 -24.94
N ARG A 92 15.44 6.25 -25.35
CA ARG A 92 15.06 5.64 -26.62
C ARG A 92 13.67 5.09 -26.42
N ALA A 93 12.69 5.88 -26.86
CA ALA A 93 11.37 5.47 -27.29
C ALA A 93 11.08 4.01 -26.92
N SER A 94 10.43 3.81 -25.77
CA SER A 94 9.73 2.57 -25.51
C SER A 94 8.83 2.33 -26.72
N GLY A 95 9.28 1.48 -27.63
CA GLY A 95 8.45 0.99 -28.70
C GLY A 95 7.23 0.44 -28.00
N ARG A 96 6.07 1.08 -28.21
CA ARG A 96 4.79 0.53 -27.77
C ARG A 96 4.81 -0.92 -28.22
N ARG A 97 4.89 -1.86 -27.28
CA ARG A 97 4.40 -3.19 -27.57
C ARG A 97 2.96 -2.98 -28.01
N ALA A 98 2.56 -3.63 -29.10
CA ALA A 98 1.23 -3.47 -29.69
C ALA A 98 0.08 -3.80 -28.71
N ASP A 99 0.40 -4.37 -27.54
CA ASP A 99 -0.51 -4.70 -26.46
C ASP A 99 -0.77 -3.55 -25.45
N GLY A 100 -0.13 -2.38 -25.57
CA GLY A 100 -0.32 -1.27 -24.64
C GLY A 100 0.14 -1.54 -23.21
N SER A 101 0.85 -2.65 -22.96
CA SER A 101 1.34 -3.00 -21.63
C SER A 101 2.60 -2.20 -21.33
N HIS A 102 2.46 -1.19 -20.47
CA HIS A 102 3.58 -0.50 -19.86
C HIS A 102 4.46 -1.52 -19.14
N CYS A 103 5.60 -1.88 -19.73
CA CYS A 103 6.62 -2.66 -19.06
C CYS A 103 7.16 -1.79 -17.92
N SER A 104 6.68 -2.06 -16.70
CA SER A 104 7.23 -1.51 -15.47
C SER A 104 8.75 -1.72 -15.49
N GLY A 105 9.55 -0.73 -15.09
CA GLY A 105 11.03 -0.74 -15.12
C GLY A 105 11.70 -1.76 -14.18
N TRP A 106 11.15 -2.97 -14.15
CA TRP A 106 11.51 -4.12 -13.35
C TRP A 106 11.82 -5.25 -14.31
N VAL A 107 13.00 -5.84 -14.16
CA VAL A 107 13.46 -6.97 -14.97
C VAL A 107 13.48 -8.19 -14.07
N GLN A 108 12.86 -9.28 -14.55
CA GLN A 108 12.81 -10.53 -13.81
C GLN A 108 14.19 -11.20 -13.78
N TYR A 109 14.54 -11.79 -12.65
CA TYR A 109 15.73 -12.62 -12.53
C TYR A 109 15.60 -13.91 -13.36
N GLU A 110 16.72 -14.52 -13.73
CA GLU A 110 16.71 -15.87 -14.31
C GLU A 110 16.17 -16.89 -13.30
N ASP A 111 15.45 -17.92 -13.75
CA ASP A 111 14.78 -18.92 -12.91
C ASP A 111 15.69 -19.52 -11.84
N ARG A 112 16.94 -19.84 -12.19
CA ARG A 112 17.93 -20.37 -11.23
C ARG A 112 18.22 -19.40 -10.08
N VAL A 113 18.36 -18.12 -10.38
CA VAL A 113 18.59 -17.08 -9.37
C VAL A 113 17.32 -16.86 -8.54
N GLN A 114 16.14 -16.91 -9.15
CA GLN A 114 14.86 -16.79 -8.43
C GLN A 114 14.69 -17.88 -7.36
N VAL A 115 15.06 -19.12 -7.67
CA VAL A 115 14.99 -20.25 -6.71
C VAL A 115 15.90 -19.99 -5.50
N LEU A 116 17.14 -19.54 -5.74
CA LEU A 116 18.08 -19.23 -4.65
C LEU A 116 17.66 -18.02 -3.82
N LEU A 117 17.10 -16.99 -4.45
CA LEU A 117 16.54 -15.83 -3.74
C LEU A 117 15.39 -16.24 -2.83
N GLU A 118 14.49 -17.09 -3.34
CA GLU A 118 13.39 -17.62 -2.54
C GLU A 118 13.89 -18.49 -1.39
N GLN A 119 14.86 -19.36 -1.63
CA GLN A 119 15.45 -20.20 -0.59
C GLN A 119 16.11 -19.36 0.51
N ALA A 120 16.95 -18.38 0.15
CA ALA A 120 17.57 -17.44 1.10
C ALA A 120 16.53 -16.67 1.91
N PHE A 121 15.43 -16.26 1.27
CA PHE A 121 14.33 -15.58 1.93
C PHE A 121 13.61 -16.48 2.94
N GLN A 122 13.35 -17.75 2.60
CA GLN A 122 12.71 -18.71 3.50
C GLN A 122 13.61 -19.11 4.68
N GLU A 123 14.90 -19.36 4.44
CA GLU A 123 15.87 -19.64 5.51
C GLU A 123 15.95 -18.49 6.51
N ARG A 124 15.93 -17.24 6.00
CA ARG A 124 15.91 -16.06 6.88
C ARG A 124 14.63 -15.98 7.70
N ARG A 125 13.47 -16.26 7.09
CA ARG A 125 12.17 -16.27 7.76
C ARG A 125 12.11 -17.35 8.84
N ALA A 126 12.61 -18.55 8.54
CA ALA A 126 12.71 -19.65 9.51
C ALA A 126 13.69 -19.33 10.65
N SER A 127 14.79 -18.63 10.35
CA SER A 127 15.76 -18.18 11.36
C SER A 127 15.25 -17.01 12.21
N ALA A 128 14.32 -16.20 11.69
CA ALA A 128 13.65 -15.15 12.46
C ALA A 128 12.61 -15.73 13.43
N SER A 129 12.01 -16.86 13.08
CA SER A 129 11.10 -17.62 13.96
C SER A 129 11.85 -18.55 14.92
N GLY A 130 12.87 -18.05 15.62
CA GLY A 130 13.69 -18.83 16.55
C GLY A 130 12.88 -19.69 17.55
N PRO A 131 13.52 -20.71 18.17
CA PRO A 131 12.84 -21.68 19.01
C PRO A 131 12.05 -20.97 20.09
N THR A 132 10.76 -21.31 20.17
CA THR A 132 9.78 -20.78 21.12
C THR A 132 10.33 -20.87 22.53
N VAL A 133 10.95 -19.79 23.00
CA VAL A 133 11.22 -19.58 24.42
C VAL A 133 9.85 -19.40 25.06
N GLN A 134 9.41 -20.42 25.80
CA GLN A 134 8.31 -20.29 26.75
C GLN A 134 8.72 -19.24 27.77
N GLY A 135 8.29 -18.01 27.55
CA GLY A 135 8.66 -16.86 28.35
C GLY A 135 7.95 -15.64 27.79
N SER A 136 6.71 -15.46 28.25
CA SER A 136 5.81 -14.35 27.98
C SER A 136 6.43 -13.00 28.36
N GLU A 137 7.34 -12.50 27.56
CA GLU A 137 7.79 -11.10 27.56
C GLU A 137 8.07 -10.68 26.11
N ILE A 138 7.01 -10.60 25.30
CA ILE A 138 7.03 -9.79 24.08
C ILE A 138 6.99 -8.34 24.56
N HIS A 139 8.14 -7.88 25.07
CA HIS A 139 8.31 -6.54 25.56
C HIS A 139 8.22 -5.58 24.37
N ALA A 140 7.30 -4.63 24.51
CA ALA A 140 7.00 -3.42 23.73
C ALA A 140 8.21 -2.58 23.26
N THR A 141 9.16 -3.19 22.55
CA THR A 141 10.35 -2.55 21.96
C THR A 141 10.29 -2.47 20.44
N ALA A 142 9.28 -3.08 19.82
CA ALA A 142 9.02 -3.02 18.38
C ALA A 142 8.31 -1.71 17.96
N ARG A 143 8.72 -0.56 18.49
CA ARG A 143 8.03 0.70 18.20
C ARG A 143 8.24 1.20 16.76
N ALA A 144 9.23 0.73 15.99
CA ALA A 144 9.43 1.23 14.62
C ALA A 144 10.50 0.49 13.78
N ALA A 145 10.39 -0.83 13.52
CA ALA A 145 11.28 -1.45 12.53
C ALA A 145 10.56 -1.82 11.23
N ASN A 146 9.36 -2.40 11.29
CA ASN A 146 8.66 -2.79 10.08
C ASN A 146 7.16 -2.98 10.31
N LEU A 147 6.32 -2.08 9.78
CA LEU A 147 4.86 -2.28 9.87
C LEU A 147 4.41 -3.57 9.18
N GLU A 148 5.08 -4.01 8.11
CA GLU A 148 4.73 -5.28 7.46
C GLU A 148 4.90 -6.48 8.40
N GLU A 149 5.87 -6.43 9.31
CA GLU A 149 6.06 -7.46 10.34
C GLU A 149 4.94 -7.40 11.38
N THR A 150 4.59 -6.19 11.86
CA THR A 150 3.44 -6.00 12.75
C THR A 150 2.14 -6.51 12.11
N LEU A 151 1.96 -6.29 10.81
CA LEU A 151 0.80 -6.78 10.07
C LEU A 151 0.79 -8.29 9.92
N ALA A 152 1.94 -8.91 9.66
CA ALA A 152 2.04 -10.36 9.65
C ALA A 152 1.63 -10.92 11.03
N VAL A 153 2.13 -10.36 12.13
CA VAL A 153 1.73 -10.78 13.48
C VAL A 153 0.22 -10.62 13.68
N LEU A 154 -0.36 -9.47 13.31
CA LEU A 154 -1.81 -9.24 13.41
C LEU A 154 -2.64 -10.21 12.56
N GLU A 155 -2.16 -10.58 11.37
CA GLU A 155 -2.83 -11.49 10.45
C GLU A 155 -2.72 -12.96 10.87
N PHE A 156 -1.72 -13.34 11.65
CA PHE A 156 -1.55 -14.72 12.15
C PHE A 156 -2.06 -14.91 13.57
N ALA A 157 -2.06 -13.88 14.41
CA ALA A 157 -2.57 -13.95 15.78
C ALA A 157 -4.07 -14.29 15.83
N SER A 158 -4.46 -15.16 16.76
CA SER A 158 -5.86 -15.45 17.07
C SER A 158 -6.48 -14.30 17.86
N SER A 159 -7.81 -14.26 17.90
CA SER A 159 -8.52 -13.27 18.71
C SER A 159 -8.21 -13.50 20.18
N GLY A 160 -7.67 -12.47 20.86
CA GLY A 160 -7.26 -12.56 22.27
C GLY A 160 -5.77 -12.84 22.51
N ASP A 161 -5.00 -13.19 21.48
CA ASP A 161 -3.55 -13.43 21.61
C ASP A 161 -2.77 -12.13 21.87
N LEU A 162 -3.35 -10.99 21.47
CA LEU A 162 -2.74 -9.68 21.60
C LEU A 162 -3.41 -8.88 22.70
N THR A 163 -2.59 -8.22 23.51
CA THR A 163 -3.04 -7.30 24.55
C THR A 163 -3.66 -6.04 23.94
N ASN A 164 -4.51 -5.36 24.71
CA ASN A 164 -5.10 -4.10 24.26
C ASN A 164 -4.04 -3.02 23.95
N ASP A 165 -2.90 -3.03 24.64
CA ASP A 165 -1.81 -2.07 24.43
C ASP A 165 -1.07 -2.33 23.11
N GLU A 166 -0.83 -3.60 22.76
CA GLU A 166 -0.26 -4.01 21.47
C GLU A 166 -1.21 -3.64 20.32
N LEU A 167 -2.51 -3.93 20.47
CA LEU A 167 -3.51 -3.56 19.48
C LEU A 167 -3.59 -2.04 19.30
N ARG A 168 -3.46 -1.27 20.38
CA ARG A 168 -3.41 0.20 20.30
C ARG A 168 -2.16 0.70 19.62
N THR A 169 -0.99 0.19 20.00
CA THR A 169 0.29 0.54 19.38
C THR A 169 0.27 0.26 17.89
N ALA A 170 -0.25 -0.90 17.48
CA ALA A 170 -0.39 -1.25 16.08
C ALA A 170 -1.39 -0.37 15.33
N LEU A 171 -2.52 0.01 15.97
CA LEU A 171 -3.46 0.97 15.40
C LEU A 171 -2.81 2.34 15.18
N GLU A 172 -2.03 2.83 16.15
CA GLU A 172 -1.31 4.10 16.01
C GLU A 172 -0.32 4.06 14.86
N ALA A 173 0.46 2.97 14.73
CA ALA A 173 1.40 2.78 13.62
C ALA A 173 0.70 2.71 12.25
N VAL A 174 -0.46 2.05 12.17
CA VAL A 174 -1.28 1.98 10.94
C VAL A 174 -1.84 3.34 10.54
N LEU A 175 -2.18 4.19 11.53
CA LEU A 175 -2.75 5.51 11.32
C LEU A 175 -1.69 6.63 11.25
N GLU A 176 -0.41 6.29 11.40
CA GLU A 176 0.68 7.24 11.29
C GLU A 176 0.94 7.62 9.83
N ARG A 177 1.21 8.90 9.60
CA ARG A 177 1.39 9.45 8.27
C ARG A 177 2.79 9.09 7.74
N ASP A 178 2.87 8.79 6.44
CA ASP A 178 4.11 8.51 5.69
C ASP A 178 4.87 7.22 6.05
N ALA A 179 4.41 6.46 7.05
CA ALA A 179 5.00 5.17 7.39
C ALA A 179 4.74 4.07 6.33
N VAL A 180 3.69 4.22 5.50
CA VAL A 180 3.16 3.09 4.73
C VAL A 180 2.36 3.48 3.49
N ALA A 181 2.33 2.57 2.52
CA ALA A 181 1.33 2.58 1.46
C ALA A 181 -0.09 2.48 2.03
N ARG A 182 -1.04 3.26 1.46
CA ARG A 182 -2.45 3.30 1.88
C ARG A 182 -3.13 1.94 1.87
N SER A 183 -2.78 1.06 0.93
CA SER A 183 -3.29 -0.30 0.84
C SER A 183 -2.90 -1.14 2.06
N THR A 184 -1.64 -1.02 2.48
CA THR A 184 -1.09 -1.72 3.64
C THR A 184 -1.73 -1.21 4.93
N ALA A 185 -1.87 0.10 5.09
CA ALA A 185 -2.59 0.68 6.23
C ALA A 185 -4.05 0.22 6.29
N LEU A 186 -4.76 0.18 5.15
CA LEU A 186 -6.14 -0.31 5.10
C LEU A 186 -6.25 -1.80 5.46
N ARG A 187 -5.30 -2.62 5.02
CA ARG A 187 -5.21 -4.04 5.39
C ARG A 187 -5.03 -4.21 6.90
N GLY A 188 -4.12 -3.45 7.50
CA GLY A 188 -3.92 -3.43 8.96
C GLY A 188 -5.15 -3.00 9.73
N LEU A 189 -5.79 -1.93 9.27
CA LEU A 189 -7.01 -1.44 9.91
C LEU A 189 -8.14 -2.47 9.86
N ARG A 190 -8.29 -3.22 8.77
CA ARG A 190 -9.25 -4.33 8.69
C ARG A 190 -8.90 -5.44 9.67
N ALA A 191 -7.64 -5.87 9.73
CA ALA A 191 -7.22 -6.88 10.69
C ALA A 191 -7.54 -6.45 12.13
N LEU A 192 -7.20 -5.21 12.50
CA LEU A 192 -7.47 -4.67 13.83
C LEU A 192 -8.97 -4.59 14.14
N VAL A 193 -9.78 -4.05 13.22
CA VAL A 193 -11.22 -3.83 13.47
C VAL A 193 -12.04 -5.10 13.34
N GLU A 194 -11.86 -5.84 12.23
CA GLU A 194 -12.76 -6.94 11.87
C GLU A 194 -12.37 -8.26 12.56
N ARG A 195 -11.07 -8.52 12.77
CA ARG A 195 -10.59 -9.76 13.40
C ARG A 195 -10.36 -9.60 14.90
N HIS A 196 -9.77 -8.49 15.32
CA HIS A 196 -9.42 -8.23 16.72
C HIS A 196 -10.46 -7.36 17.45
N GLY A 197 -11.52 -6.92 16.78
CA GLY A 197 -12.63 -6.20 17.42
C GLY A 197 -12.24 -4.84 18.00
N VAL A 198 -11.16 -4.21 17.50
CA VAL A 198 -10.65 -2.95 18.06
C VAL A 198 -11.70 -1.84 17.88
N ARG A 199 -12.20 -1.32 19.00
CA ARG A 199 -13.14 -0.18 19.01
C ARG A 199 -12.37 1.12 18.84
N CYS A 200 -12.55 1.79 17.71
CA CYS A 200 -11.86 3.04 17.46
C CYS A 200 -12.47 4.22 18.21
N THR A 201 -11.67 5.26 18.37
CA THR A 201 -12.00 6.53 19.02
C THR A 201 -12.23 7.64 18.00
N VAL A 202 -12.74 8.78 18.46
CA VAL A 202 -12.91 9.99 17.65
C VAL A 202 -11.57 10.49 17.09
N ALA A 203 -10.49 10.36 17.86
CA ALA A 203 -9.14 10.71 17.42
C ALA A 203 -8.66 9.82 16.27
N ASP A 204 -9.00 8.53 16.29
CA ASP A 204 -8.68 7.59 15.22
C ASP A 204 -9.41 7.95 13.92
N ALA A 205 -10.66 8.42 14.01
CA ALA A 205 -11.44 8.86 12.83
C ALA A 205 -10.81 10.08 12.18
N ARG A 206 -10.34 11.03 13.00
CA ARG A 206 -9.56 12.18 12.52
C ARG A 206 -8.26 11.72 11.86
N ARG A 207 -7.45 10.87 12.53
CA ARG A 207 -6.17 10.38 11.97
C ARG A 207 -6.39 9.61 10.66
N ALA A 208 -7.39 8.74 10.58
CA ALA A 208 -7.72 8.01 9.35
C ALA A 208 -8.08 8.97 8.19
N ALA A 209 -8.80 10.06 8.47
CA ALA A 209 -9.13 11.05 7.46
C ALA A 209 -7.89 11.84 7.00
N LEU A 210 -7.11 12.37 7.95
CA LEU A 210 -5.99 13.28 7.67
C LEU A 210 -4.73 12.57 7.18
N CYS A 211 -4.39 11.42 7.76
CA CYS A 211 -3.15 10.70 7.46
C CYS A 211 -3.32 9.75 6.27
N LEU A 212 -4.43 9.01 6.18
CA LEU A 212 -4.63 8.01 5.12
C LEU A 212 -5.33 8.58 3.88
N GLY A 213 -6.15 9.63 4.04
CA GLY A 213 -6.92 10.21 2.93
C GLY A 213 -7.85 9.20 2.25
N SER A 214 -8.31 8.17 2.98
CA SER A 214 -9.09 7.05 2.44
C SER A 214 -10.47 6.97 3.10
N LEU A 215 -11.51 7.15 2.29
CA LEU A 215 -12.90 7.06 2.77
C LEU A 215 -13.23 5.63 3.27
N ALA A 216 -12.58 4.61 2.71
CA ALA A 216 -12.72 3.24 3.17
C ALA A 216 -12.17 3.06 4.60
N ALA A 217 -11.02 3.67 4.91
CA ALA A 217 -10.46 3.64 6.26
C ALA A 217 -11.37 4.36 7.25
N VAL A 218 -11.82 5.58 6.90
CA VAL A 218 -12.77 6.33 7.74
C VAL A 218 -14.05 5.53 7.99
N ARG A 219 -14.62 4.86 6.98
CA ARG A 219 -15.79 4.00 7.16
C ARG A 219 -15.53 2.82 8.10
N LEU A 220 -14.36 2.18 8.02
CA LEU A 220 -14.00 1.09 8.93
C LEU A 220 -13.91 1.58 10.38
N VAL A 221 -13.21 2.70 10.61
CA VAL A 221 -13.12 3.33 11.94
C VAL A 221 -14.50 3.65 12.49
N LEU A 222 -15.39 4.21 11.67
CA LEU A 222 -16.74 4.57 12.10
C LEU A 222 -17.66 3.37 12.29
N ARG A 223 -17.38 2.22 11.68
CA ARG A 223 -18.12 0.98 11.87
C ARG A 223 -17.66 0.19 13.09
N SER A 224 -16.40 0.35 13.50
CA SER A 224 -15.85 -0.35 14.67
C SER A 224 -16.45 0.12 16.00
N ASN A 225 -17.03 1.33 16.01
CA ASN A 225 -17.69 1.87 17.19
C ASN A 225 -18.97 2.64 16.79
N PRO A 226 -20.17 2.02 16.93
CA PRO A 226 -21.43 2.67 16.57
C PRO A 226 -21.80 3.85 17.48
N GLU A 227 -21.22 3.92 18.68
CA GLU A 227 -21.42 5.00 19.65
C GLU A 227 -20.55 6.23 19.35
N LEU A 228 -19.73 6.18 18.29
CA LEU A 228 -18.77 7.23 17.98
C LEU A 228 -19.48 8.47 17.41
N GLN A 229 -19.62 9.48 18.27
CA GLN A 229 -20.16 10.79 17.92
C GLN A 229 -19.06 11.72 17.41
N LEU A 230 -19.26 12.29 16.22
CA LEU A 230 -18.35 13.27 15.62
C LEU A 230 -18.82 14.72 15.79
N LEU A 231 -20.01 14.92 16.39
CA LEU A 231 -20.57 16.25 16.60
C LEU A 231 -19.62 17.08 17.49
N GLY A 232 -19.19 18.23 16.98
CA GLY A 232 -18.28 19.12 17.70
C GLY A 232 -16.81 18.73 17.65
N LEU A 233 -16.46 17.63 16.98
CA LEU A 233 -15.05 17.25 16.76
C LEU A 233 -14.34 18.35 15.96
N ASP A 234 -13.25 18.88 16.52
CA ASP A 234 -12.29 19.69 15.78
C ASP A 234 -11.38 18.79 14.92
N ILE A 235 -11.51 18.90 13.60
CA ILE A 235 -10.63 18.19 12.67
C ILE A 235 -9.19 18.70 12.81
N PHE A 236 -9.00 20.00 13.02
CA PHE A 236 -7.71 20.64 13.26
C PHE A 236 -7.69 21.24 14.68
N GLU A 237 -7.38 20.41 15.69
CA GLU A 237 -7.37 20.80 17.11
C GLU A 237 -6.17 21.67 17.53
N ARG A 238 -4.98 21.35 17.00
CA ARG A 238 -3.74 22.03 17.36
C ARG A 238 -3.23 22.80 16.16
N ARG A 239 -2.53 23.90 16.43
CA ARG A 239 -1.82 24.68 15.42
C ARG A 239 -0.97 23.69 14.62
N PHE A 240 -1.36 23.50 13.34
CA PHE A 240 -0.81 22.54 12.38
C PHE A 240 0.21 21.59 12.98
N ASP A 241 -0.26 20.42 13.43
CA ASP A 241 0.64 19.36 13.90
C ASP A 241 1.80 19.24 12.89
N PRO A 242 3.07 19.28 13.31
CA PRO A 242 4.21 19.11 12.40
C PRO A 242 4.08 17.85 11.54
N ARG A 243 3.40 16.81 12.04
CA ARG A 243 3.09 15.59 11.29
C ARG A 243 2.15 15.83 10.10
N LEU A 244 1.43 16.94 10.08
CA LEU A 244 0.58 17.37 8.99
C LEU A 244 1.26 18.38 8.06
N SER A 245 2.49 18.80 8.36
CA SER A 245 3.28 19.64 7.43
C SER A 245 3.40 18.93 6.08
N GLY A 246 3.11 19.64 4.99
CA GLY A 246 3.02 19.05 3.64
C GLY A 246 1.71 18.32 3.32
N LEU A 247 0.63 18.44 4.12
CA LEU A 247 -0.70 17.95 3.73
C LEU A 247 -1.21 18.67 2.48
N THR A 248 -1.29 17.96 1.35
CA THR A 248 -1.90 18.50 0.13
C THR A 248 -3.42 18.32 0.20
N ILE A 249 -4.12 19.35 0.67
CA ILE A 249 -5.59 19.38 0.77
C ILE A 249 -6.28 19.16 -0.59
N ASN A 250 -5.54 19.35 -1.69
CA ASN A 250 -6.07 19.14 -3.03
C ASN A 250 -6.28 17.64 -3.39
N GLU A 251 -5.81 16.71 -2.57
CA GLU A 251 -6.04 15.29 -2.81
C GLU A 251 -7.52 14.91 -2.66
N GLU A 252 -8.09 14.31 -3.70
CA GLU A 252 -9.53 13.99 -3.76
C GLU A 252 -9.98 13.03 -2.65
N GLY A 253 -9.12 12.07 -2.29
CA GLY A 253 -9.40 11.14 -1.18
C GLY A 253 -9.56 11.86 0.16
N LEU A 254 -8.66 12.79 0.46
CA LEU A 254 -8.72 13.62 1.67
C LEU A 254 -9.96 14.52 1.67
N LYS A 255 -10.29 15.19 0.56
CA LYS A 255 -11.52 16.02 0.46
C LYS A 255 -12.77 15.22 0.78
N ARG A 256 -12.87 13.99 0.25
CA ARG A 256 -13.99 13.08 0.53
C ARG A 256 -14.06 12.68 1.99
N CYS A 257 -12.91 12.43 2.62
CA CYS A 257 -12.86 12.13 4.06
C CYS A 257 -13.32 13.33 4.89
N LEU A 258 -12.82 14.52 4.60
CA LEU A 258 -13.21 15.75 5.30
C LEU A 258 -14.71 16.01 5.16
N ARG A 259 -15.26 15.97 3.93
CA ARG A 259 -16.72 16.09 3.71
C ARG A 259 -17.50 15.05 4.51
N ALA A 260 -17.02 13.81 4.59
CA ALA A 260 -17.71 12.76 5.33
C ALA A 260 -17.73 13.02 6.84
N LEU A 261 -16.66 13.55 7.42
CA LEU A 261 -16.60 13.95 8.83
C LEU A 261 -17.48 15.18 9.10
N LEU A 262 -17.38 16.21 8.26
CA LEU A 262 -18.19 17.45 8.37
C LEU A 262 -19.69 17.14 8.23
N ALA A 263 -20.08 16.28 7.29
CA ALA A 263 -21.45 15.79 7.15
C ALA A 263 -21.93 14.93 8.34
N ARG A 264 -21.09 14.66 9.33
CA ARG A 264 -21.43 14.01 10.60
C ARG A 264 -21.33 14.96 11.80
N GLY A 265 -21.17 16.26 11.57
CA GLY A 265 -21.16 17.28 12.61
C GLY A 265 -19.78 17.61 13.17
N ALA A 266 -18.71 17.07 12.58
CA ALA A 266 -17.37 17.60 12.84
C ALA A 266 -17.27 19.03 12.32
N ARG A 267 -16.34 19.81 12.85
CA ARG A 267 -16.01 21.17 12.41
C ARG A 267 -14.53 21.24 12.06
N LEU A 268 -14.15 22.20 11.21
CA LEU A 268 -12.75 22.31 10.80
C LEU A 268 -11.82 22.57 12.00
N GLY A 269 -12.21 23.39 12.97
CA GLY A 269 -11.33 23.81 14.06
C GLY A 269 -11.39 25.31 14.29
N GLN A 270 -10.61 25.79 15.24
CA GLN A 270 -10.39 27.23 15.42
C GLN A 270 -9.64 27.81 14.20
N PRO A 271 -9.94 29.04 13.76
CA PRO A 271 -9.27 29.66 12.60
C PRO A 271 -7.74 29.72 12.71
N THR A 272 -7.19 29.73 13.92
CA THR A 272 -5.75 29.70 14.22
C THR A 272 -5.09 28.34 13.98
N CYS A 273 -5.89 27.27 13.99
CA CYS A 273 -5.45 25.88 13.81
C CYS A 273 -5.70 25.36 12.39
N VAL A 274 -6.69 25.94 11.70
CA VAL A 274 -7.09 25.52 10.35
C VAL A 274 -6.15 26.11 9.28
N PRO A 275 -5.67 25.30 8.31
CA PRO A 275 -4.97 25.81 7.14
C PRO A 275 -5.72 26.96 6.45
N ALA A 276 -5.01 28.05 6.14
CA ALA A 276 -5.55 29.14 5.34
C ALA A 276 -5.81 28.66 3.90
N SER A 277 -6.97 28.04 3.68
CA SER A 277 -7.34 27.41 2.42
C SER A 277 -8.78 27.74 2.08
N LYS A 278 -8.97 28.43 0.94
CA LYS A 278 -10.31 28.69 0.38
C LYS A 278 -11.07 27.39 0.13
N LEU A 279 -10.34 26.32 -0.20
CA LEU A 279 -10.92 25.00 -0.45
C LEU A 279 -11.57 24.43 0.81
N LEU A 280 -10.95 24.53 1.99
CA LEU A 280 -11.54 24.01 3.22
C LEU A 280 -12.85 24.71 3.58
N ARG A 281 -12.89 26.03 3.47
CA ARG A 281 -14.12 26.81 3.68
C ARG A 281 -15.24 26.37 2.72
N LYS A 282 -14.88 26.09 1.47
CA LYS A 282 -15.83 25.54 0.49
C LYS A 282 -16.30 24.13 0.88
N LEU A 283 -15.40 23.25 1.32
CA LEU A 283 -15.79 21.91 1.77
C LEU A 283 -16.74 21.94 2.96
N ASP A 284 -16.54 22.86 3.89
CA ASP A 284 -17.41 23.09 5.05
C ASP A 284 -18.80 23.55 4.61
N ALA A 285 -18.86 24.57 3.75
CA ALA A 285 -20.11 25.04 3.15
C ALA A 285 -20.85 23.94 2.36
N ASP A 286 -20.12 23.15 1.55
CA ASP A 286 -20.68 22.05 0.75
C ASP A 286 -21.20 20.90 1.64
N ALA A 287 -20.61 20.68 2.82
CA ALA A 287 -20.99 19.59 3.72
C ALA A 287 -22.18 19.95 4.63
N PHE A 288 -22.44 21.24 4.85
CA PHE A 288 -23.49 21.72 5.73
C PHE A 288 -24.89 21.18 5.37
N PRO A 289 -25.37 21.20 4.11
CA PRO A 289 -26.68 20.63 3.77
C PRO A 289 -26.78 19.14 4.10
N ALA A 290 -25.72 18.38 3.87
CA ALA A 290 -25.68 16.94 4.18
C ALA A 290 -25.70 16.66 5.69
N TRP A 291 -25.06 17.53 6.49
CA TRP A 291 -25.14 17.46 7.95
C TRP A 291 -26.57 17.77 8.44
N VAL A 292 -27.16 18.87 7.98
CA VAL A 292 -28.55 19.27 8.35
C VAL A 292 -29.55 18.16 8.03
N GLN A 293 -29.49 17.58 6.83
CA GLN A 293 -30.37 16.48 6.42
C GLN A 293 -30.22 15.27 7.35
N ARG A 294 -28.99 14.92 7.74
CA ARG A 294 -28.73 13.80 8.65
C ARG A 294 -29.23 14.08 10.05
N TYR A 295 -29.00 15.29 10.56
CA TYR A 295 -29.48 15.72 11.87
C TYR A 295 -31.01 15.58 11.97
N PHE A 296 -31.75 16.15 11.00
CA PHE A 296 -33.21 16.05 10.98
C PHE A 296 -33.70 14.61 10.80
N ARG A 297 -33.03 13.80 9.95
CA ARG A 297 -33.37 12.38 9.82
C ARG A 297 -33.17 11.63 11.14
N SER A 298 -32.08 11.88 11.86
CA SER A 298 -31.82 11.26 13.17
C SER A 298 -32.85 11.69 14.21
N MET A 299 -33.24 12.97 14.25
CA MET A 299 -34.30 13.46 15.14
C MET A 299 -35.65 12.79 14.84
N ALA A 300 -36.04 12.72 13.57
CA ALA A 300 -37.27 12.06 13.15
C ALA A 300 -37.28 10.56 13.51
N GLN A 301 -36.15 9.87 13.34
CA GLN A 301 -36.01 8.46 13.74
C GLN A 301 -36.06 8.25 15.27
N ALA A 302 -35.63 9.25 16.04
CA ALA A 302 -35.75 9.25 17.49
C ALA A 302 -37.15 9.62 17.99
N GLY A 303 -38.11 9.91 17.10
CA GLY A 303 -39.46 10.34 17.47
C GLY A 303 -39.51 11.74 18.06
N MET A 304 -38.50 12.57 17.82
CA MET A 304 -38.53 13.97 18.24
C MET A 304 -39.45 14.76 17.29
N GLU A 305 -40.41 15.47 17.86
CA GLU A 305 -41.24 16.41 17.11
C GLU A 305 -40.35 17.52 16.54
N LEU A 306 -40.42 17.70 15.22
CA LEU A 306 -39.77 18.82 14.56
C LEU A 306 -40.62 20.06 14.82
N PRO A 307 -40.02 21.24 15.07
CA PRO A 307 -40.79 22.47 15.22
C PRO A 307 -41.65 22.70 13.97
N ASP A 308 -42.95 22.93 14.18
CA ASP A 308 -43.85 23.37 13.12
C ASP A 308 -43.33 24.71 12.57
N HIS A 309 -42.94 24.73 11.30
CA HIS A 309 -42.43 25.92 10.61
C HIS A 309 -43.55 26.84 10.17
#